data_AF-A0A519CP77-F1
#
_entry.id   AF-A0A519CP77-F1
#
_cell.length_a   1.000
_cell.length_b   1.000
_cell.length_c   1.000
_cell.angle_alpha   90.00
_cell.angle_beta   90.00
_cell.angle_gamma   90.00
#
_symmetry.space_group_name_H-M   'P 1'
#
loop_
_entity.id
_entity.type
_entity.pdbx_description
1 polymer ?
#
loop_
_entity_poly.entity_id
_entity_poly.type
_entity_poly.pdbx_seq_one_letter_code
_entity_poly.pdbx_strand_id
1 'polypeptide(L)'
;MEGEKKVMGIPELIHFNTLAITGSLFAAIIGFKLWKDEAGWDNLPLSLFLLGLALALLVTSADFFIRGAKGLAQRAGIPEVVIGLTIVSIGTSLPEILVTSTAAIDSAANPDIADFAIGGIFGSILVQITLILGIVVLCRGMKIRPSWLKRDGLIMLFSLLLLSVFIYTGNDLTRIEGLILILIYSLYISWLLLHRKEIREDELSGKSIEIEATGSNWSTAAYLVMITVGLSFAVFAANHLVLIASDLAVSMNVPHSVVGTTISGFGTSLPELTIALMAA
;
A
#
# COMPACT_ATOMS: atom_id res chain seq x y z
N MET A 1 3.29 25.04 -34.66
CA MET A 1 2.26 25.49 -33.70
C MET A 1 1.95 24.30 -32.82
N GLU A 2 2.71 24.12 -31.74
CA GLU A 2 2.42 23.11 -30.71
C GLU A 2 1.13 23.54 -30.00
N GLY A 3 0.11 22.68 -30.05
CA GLY A 3 -1.15 22.96 -29.36
C GLY A 3 -0.90 23.05 -27.86
N GLU A 4 -1.22 24.20 -27.27
CA GLU A 4 -1.21 24.38 -25.82
C GLU A 4 -2.04 23.26 -25.17
N LYS A 5 -1.38 22.35 -24.45
CA LYS A 5 -2.06 21.32 -23.67
C LYS A 5 -2.92 22.01 -22.60
N LYS A 6 -4.23 22.10 -22.84
CA LYS A 6 -5.23 22.68 -21.95
C LYS A 6 -5.00 22.19 -20.51
N VAL A 7 -4.77 23.12 -19.59
CA VAL A 7 -4.64 22.81 -18.16
C VAL A 7 -6.02 22.42 -17.64
N MET A 8 -6.14 21.21 -17.11
CA MET A 8 -7.36 20.71 -16.49
C MET A 8 -7.46 21.21 -15.04
N GLY A 9 -8.58 21.84 -14.71
CA GLY A 9 -8.86 22.41 -13.40
C GLY A 9 -9.62 21.45 -12.48
N ILE A 10 -10.13 22.01 -11.37
CA ILE A 10 -11.00 21.30 -10.42
C ILE A 10 -12.33 20.84 -11.05
N PRO A 11 -12.97 21.60 -11.95
CA PRO A 11 -14.20 21.12 -12.61
C PRO A 11 -13.96 19.84 -13.43
N GLU A 12 -12.82 19.75 -14.13
CA GLU A 12 -12.46 18.56 -14.90
C GLU A 12 -12.14 17.34 -14.02
N LEU A 13 -11.75 17.54 -12.75
CA LEU A 13 -11.53 16.44 -11.80
C LEU A 13 -12.83 15.68 -11.51
N ILE A 14 -13.97 16.36 -11.47
CA ILE A 14 -15.28 15.73 -11.19
C ILE A 14 -15.65 14.71 -12.27
N HIS A 15 -15.25 14.99 -13.51
CA HIS A 15 -15.44 14.08 -14.65
C HIS A 15 -14.30 13.07 -14.82
N PHE A 16 -13.29 13.11 -13.96
CA PHE A 16 -12.19 12.16 -14.00
C PHE A 16 -12.65 10.81 -13.49
N ASN A 17 -12.51 9.77 -14.32
CA ASN A 17 -13.02 8.43 -14.03
C ASN A 17 -12.55 7.91 -12.66
N THR A 18 -11.29 8.16 -12.27
CA THR A 18 -10.79 7.73 -10.95
C THR A 18 -11.47 8.43 -9.79
N LEU A 19 -11.79 9.73 -9.89
CA LEU A 19 -12.52 10.43 -8.83
C LEU A 19 -13.97 9.96 -8.75
N ALA A 20 -14.61 9.69 -9.89
CA ALA A 20 -15.95 9.13 -9.95
C ALA A 20 -16.01 7.70 -9.38
N ILE A 21 -15.00 6.86 -9.68
CA ILE A 21 -14.89 5.50 -9.15
C ILE A 21 -14.66 5.54 -7.63
N THR A 22 -13.68 6.31 -7.15
CA THR A 22 -13.41 6.43 -5.70
C THR A 22 -14.61 7.00 -4.94
N GLY A 23 -15.25 8.05 -5.47
CA GLY A 23 -16.46 8.63 -4.89
C GLY A 23 -17.65 7.66 -4.88
N SER A 24 -17.83 6.85 -5.93
CA SER A 24 -18.92 5.86 -5.98
C SER A 24 -18.68 4.69 -5.03
N LEU A 25 -17.44 4.21 -4.90
CA LEU A 25 -17.06 3.20 -3.90
C LEU A 25 -17.30 3.71 -2.47
N PHE A 26 -16.91 4.95 -2.18
CA PHE A 26 -17.18 5.59 -0.89
C PHE A 26 -18.67 5.67 -0.59
N ALA A 27 -19.47 6.17 -1.53
CA ALA A 27 -20.92 6.26 -1.37
C ALA A 27 -21.57 4.88 -1.22
N ALA A 28 -21.09 3.87 -1.95
CA ALA A 28 -21.57 2.49 -1.84
C ALA A 28 -21.30 1.92 -0.44
N ILE A 29 -20.09 2.07 0.10
CA ILE A 29 -19.77 1.59 1.46
C ILE A 29 -20.71 2.22 2.49
N ILE A 30 -20.92 3.54 2.42
CA ILE A 30 -21.84 4.23 3.35
C ILE A 30 -23.28 3.73 3.17
N GLY A 31 -23.77 3.67 1.93
CA GLY A 31 -25.14 3.26 1.64
C GLY A 31 -25.44 1.83 2.10
N PHE A 32 -24.55 0.88 1.78
CA PHE A 32 -24.71 -0.51 2.22
C PHE A 32 -24.54 -0.67 3.73
N LYS A 33 -23.69 0.13 4.38
CA LYS A 33 -23.54 0.12 5.84
C LYS A 33 -24.79 0.63 6.55
N LEU A 34 -25.33 1.78 6.12
CA LEU A 34 -26.58 2.32 6.67
C LEU A 34 -27.72 1.32 6.50
N TRP A 35 -27.80 0.69 5.33
CA TRP A 35 -28.80 -0.35 5.08
C TRP A 35 -28.59 -1.59 5.97
N LYS A 36 -27.35 -2.03 6.17
CA LYS A 36 -27.01 -3.13 7.09
C LYS A 36 -27.49 -2.82 8.51
N ASP A 37 -27.21 -1.62 8.99
CA ASP A 37 -27.51 -1.18 10.35
C ASP A 37 -29.02 -1.00 10.56
N GLU A 38 -29.77 -0.51 9.56
CA GLU A 38 -31.24 -0.40 9.60
C GLU A 38 -31.96 -1.75 9.48
N ALA A 39 -31.49 -2.62 8.59
CA ALA A 39 -32.13 -3.90 8.32
C ALA A 39 -31.79 -4.98 9.36
N GLY A 40 -30.70 -4.80 10.13
CA GLY A 40 -30.17 -5.81 11.06
C GLY A 40 -29.66 -7.07 10.34
N TRP A 41 -29.18 -6.92 9.11
CA TRP A 41 -28.73 -8.03 8.27
C TRP A 41 -27.24 -8.32 8.46
N ASP A 42 -26.92 -9.24 9.36
CA ASP A 42 -25.55 -9.73 9.54
C ASP A 42 -25.35 -11.06 8.81
N ASN A 43 -25.20 -10.98 7.48
CA ASN A 43 -24.90 -12.14 6.65
C ASN A 43 -23.46 -12.09 6.11
N LEU A 44 -22.82 -13.26 6.10
CA LEU A 44 -21.46 -13.46 5.60
C LEU A 44 -21.22 -12.88 4.19
N PRO A 45 -22.13 -13.06 3.20
CA PRO A 45 -21.90 -12.52 1.85
C PRO A 45 -21.84 -10.99 1.81
N LEU A 46 -22.64 -10.29 2.61
CA LEU A 46 -22.62 -8.83 2.67
C LEU A 46 -21.33 -8.32 3.30
N SER A 47 -20.84 -8.98 4.36
CA SER A 47 -19.58 -8.63 5.01
C SER A 47 -18.39 -8.79 4.04
N LEU A 48 -18.33 -9.91 3.30
CA LEU A 48 -17.32 -10.12 2.26
C LEU A 48 -17.42 -9.09 1.12
N PHE A 49 -18.64 -8.72 0.74
CA PHE A 49 -18.86 -7.70 -0.29
C PHE A 49 -18.39 -6.31 0.16
N LEU A 50 -18.76 -5.89 1.38
CA LEU A 50 -18.31 -4.63 1.98
C LEU A 50 -16.79 -4.58 2.14
N LEU A 51 -16.18 -5.69 2.51
CA LEU A 51 -14.73 -5.83 2.61
C LEU A 51 -14.03 -5.64 1.25
N GLY A 52 -14.59 -6.25 0.19
CA GLY A 52 -14.11 -6.05 -1.17
C GLY A 52 -14.23 -4.61 -1.64
N LEU A 53 -15.33 -3.92 -1.31
CA LEU A 53 -15.50 -2.50 -1.60
C LEU A 53 -14.48 -1.63 -0.83
N ALA A 54 -14.22 -1.93 0.44
CA ALA A 54 -13.23 -1.22 1.24
C ALA A 54 -11.81 -1.39 0.69
N LEU A 55 -11.43 -2.62 0.29
CA LEU A 55 -10.16 -2.89 -0.40
C LEU A 55 -10.06 -2.12 -1.72
N ALA A 56 -11.11 -2.16 -2.55
CA ALA A 56 -11.13 -1.44 -3.82
C ALA A 56 -11.01 0.07 -3.63
N LEU A 57 -11.71 0.64 -2.64
CA LEU A 57 -11.62 2.06 -2.31
C LEU A 57 -10.21 2.40 -1.83
N LEU A 58 -9.59 1.56 -0.99
CA LEU A 58 -8.24 1.78 -0.47
C LEU A 58 -7.21 1.85 -1.61
N VAL A 59 -7.21 0.86 -2.51
CA VAL A 59 -6.27 0.79 -3.64
C VAL A 59 -6.48 1.95 -4.61
N THR A 60 -7.73 2.26 -4.97
CA THR A 60 -8.03 3.35 -5.92
C THR A 60 -7.74 4.73 -5.32
N SER A 61 -7.93 4.90 -4.01
CA SER A 61 -7.61 6.15 -3.31
C SER A 61 -6.11 6.36 -3.16
N ALA A 62 -5.35 5.28 -2.96
CA ALA A 62 -3.89 5.32 -2.98
C ALA A 62 -3.35 5.73 -4.37
N ASP A 63 -3.85 5.14 -5.46
CA ASP A 63 -3.46 5.56 -6.82
C ASP A 63 -3.80 7.04 -7.07
N PHE A 64 -4.95 7.50 -6.61
CA PHE A 64 -5.36 8.90 -6.73
C PHE A 64 -4.42 9.85 -5.98
N PHE A 65 -4.04 9.49 -4.75
CA PHE A 65 -3.04 10.21 -3.95
C PHE A 65 -1.68 10.26 -4.67
N ILE A 66 -1.18 9.11 -5.18
CA ILE A 66 0.12 9.01 -5.87
C ILE A 66 0.15 9.90 -7.10
N ARG A 67 -0.91 9.90 -7.90
CA ARG A 67 -1.02 10.78 -9.09
C ARG A 67 -0.97 12.25 -8.72
N GLY A 68 -1.66 12.64 -7.65
CA GLY A 68 -1.62 13.99 -7.10
C GLY A 68 -0.22 14.41 -6.67
N ALA A 69 0.43 13.57 -5.87
CA ALA A 69 1.78 13.80 -5.36
C ALA A 69 2.82 13.85 -6.49
N LYS A 70 2.78 12.91 -7.45
CA LYS A 70 3.65 12.89 -8.64
C LYS A 70 3.51 14.17 -9.45
N GLY A 71 2.27 14.60 -9.74
CA GLY A 71 2.03 15.80 -10.52
C GLY A 71 2.49 17.08 -9.83
N LEU A 72 2.29 17.17 -8.51
CA LEU A 72 2.80 18.30 -7.72
C LEU A 72 4.34 18.34 -7.73
N ALA A 73 4.99 17.19 -7.58
CA ALA A 73 6.45 17.09 -7.61
C ALA A 73 7.04 17.44 -8.98
N GLN A 74 6.40 17.01 -10.08
CA GLN A 74 6.79 17.39 -11.44
C GLN A 74 6.69 18.91 -11.64
N ARG A 75 5.62 19.55 -11.15
CA ARG A 75 5.48 21.02 -11.21
C ARG A 75 6.51 21.76 -10.36
N ALA A 76 6.97 21.14 -9.27
CA ALA A 76 8.06 21.66 -8.45
C ALA A 76 9.46 21.46 -9.08
N GLY A 77 9.55 20.87 -10.28
CA GLY A 77 10.82 20.60 -10.96
C GLY A 77 11.61 19.44 -10.37
N ILE A 78 10.97 18.58 -9.56
CA ILE A 78 11.63 17.41 -8.98
C ILE A 78 11.88 16.38 -10.11
N PRO A 79 13.11 15.84 -10.24
CA PRO A 79 13.42 14.84 -11.28
C PRO A 79 12.56 13.57 -11.16
N GLU A 80 12.13 13.00 -12.28
CA GLU A 80 11.25 11.82 -12.30
C GLU A 80 11.85 10.62 -11.58
N VAL A 81 13.17 10.44 -11.65
CA VAL A 81 13.88 9.39 -10.91
C VAL A 81 13.69 9.56 -9.40
N VAL A 82 13.74 10.80 -8.89
CA VAL A 82 13.53 11.08 -7.46
C VAL A 82 12.07 10.81 -7.09
N ILE A 83 11.12 11.19 -7.94
CA ILE A 83 9.69 10.92 -7.73
C ILE A 83 9.42 9.40 -7.67
N GLY A 84 10.02 8.64 -8.58
CA GLY A 84 9.93 7.18 -8.61
C GLY A 84 10.48 6.54 -7.34
N LEU A 85 11.66 6.96 -6.89
CA LEU A 85 12.34 6.43 -5.70
C LEU A 85 11.69 6.86 -4.36
N THR A 86 10.78 7.83 -4.37
CA THR A 86 10.19 8.40 -3.14
C THR A 86 8.68 8.27 -3.14
N ILE A 87 7.99 9.11 -3.91
CA ILE A 87 6.52 9.20 -3.91
C ILE A 87 5.89 7.90 -4.41
N VAL A 88 6.42 7.33 -5.50
CA VAL A 88 5.85 6.09 -6.05
C VAL A 88 6.15 4.92 -5.11
N SER A 89 7.40 4.78 -4.65
CA SER A 89 7.79 3.72 -3.71
C SER A 89 7.01 3.74 -2.39
N ILE A 90 6.82 4.92 -1.79
CA ILE A 90 6.00 5.04 -0.55
C ILE A 90 4.52 4.86 -0.86
N GLY A 91 4.09 5.37 -2.02
CA GLY A 91 2.72 5.32 -2.48
C GLY A 91 2.17 3.91 -2.64
N THR A 92 2.96 3.00 -3.20
CA THR A 92 2.55 1.60 -3.37
C THR A 92 2.32 0.90 -2.03
N SER A 93 3.11 1.23 -1.01
CA SER A 93 2.94 0.73 0.35
C SER A 93 1.93 1.51 1.20
N LEU A 94 1.26 2.51 0.64
CA LEU A 94 0.27 3.31 1.36
C LEU A 94 -0.90 2.45 1.89
N PRO A 95 -1.49 1.53 1.11
CA PRO A 95 -2.53 0.61 1.62
C PRO A 95 -2.09 -0.17 2.86
N GLU A 96 -0.91 -0.79 2.83
CA GLU A 96 -0.33 -1.55 3.95
C GLU A 96 -0.13 -0.66 5.16
N ILE A 97 0.49 0.51 4.97
CA ILE A 97 0.77 1.45 6.05
C ILE A 97 -0.53 1.89 6.71
N LEU A 98 -1.55 2.24 5.93
CA LEU A 98 -2.82 2.72 6.46
C LEU A 98 -3.60 1.62 7.18
N VAL A 99 -3.69 0.41 6.62
CA VAL A 99 -4.40 -0.70 7.28
C VAL A 99 -3.69 -1.12 8.57
N THR A 100 -2.37 -1.28 8.53
CA THR A 100 -1.57 -1.67 9.70
C THR A 100 -1.62 -0.60 10.78
N SER A 101 -1.47 0.67 10.42
CA SER A 101 -1.52 1.77 11.39
C SER A 101 -2.92 1.92 12.00
N THR A 102 -3.98 1.76 11.20
CA THR A 102 -5.35 1.84 11.70
C THR A 102 -5.66 0.67 12.64
N ALA A 103 -5.28 -0.55 12.27
CA ALA A 103 -5.41 -1.72 13.13
C ALA A 103 -4.60 -1.57 14.43
N ALA A 104 -3.38 -1.03 14.38
CA ALA A 104 -2.59 -0.75 15.57
C ALA A 104 -3.23 0.31 16.48
N ILE A 105 -3.85 1.35 15.91
CA ILE A 105 -4.57 2.37 16.70
C ILE A 105 -5.81 1.75 17.35
N ASP A 106 -6.59 0.97 16.60
CA ASP A 106 -7.83 0.35 17.08
C ASP A 106 -7.58 -0.80 18.07
N SER A 107 -6.36 -1.36 18.09
CA SER A 107 -5.97 -2.40 19.05
C SER A 107 -6.09 -1.96 20.51
N ALA A 108 -6.03 -0.64 20.77
CA ALA A 108 -6.24 -0.09 22.11
C ALA A 108 -7.67 -0.33 22.63
N ALA A 109 -8.65 -0.45 21.73
CA ALA A 109 -10.05 -0.75 22.07
C ALA A 109 -10.36 -2.25 21.97
N ASN A 110 -9.72 -2.95 21.04
CA ASN A 110 -9.88 -4.40 20.86
C ASN A 110 -8.51 -5.08 20.62
N PRO A 111 -7.94 -5.75 21.62
CA PRO A 111 -6.62 -6.38 21.53
C PRO A 111 -6.48 -7.37 20.37
N ASP A 112 -7.56 -8.05 19.97
CA ASP A 112 -7.55 -9.05 18.89
C ASP A 112 -7.25 -8.41 17.52
N ILE A 113 -7.43 -7.10 17.37
CA ILE A 113 -7.09 -6.36 16.14
C ILE A 113 -5.57 -6.22 15.99
N ALA A 114 -4.77 -6.32 17.06
CA ALA A 114 -3.31 -6.36 16.95
C ALA A 114 -2.85 -7.57 16.13
N ASP A 115 -3.49 -8.74 16.35
CA ASP A 115 -3.23 -9.95 15.58
C ASP A 115 -3.57 -9.79 14.10
N PHE A 116 -4.61 -9.01 13.78
CA PHE A 116 -4.95 -8.66 12.40
C PHE A 116 -3.84 -7.83 11.74
N ALA A 117 -3.29 -6.82 12.44
CA ALA A 117 -2.20 -5.98 11.93
C ALA A 117 -0.94 -6.81 11.64
N ILE A 118 -0.54 -7.65 12.60
CA ILE A 118 0.63 -8.54 12.48
C ILE A 118 0.40 -9.55 11.36
N GLY A 119 -0.77 -10.20 11.33
CA GLY A 119 -1.17 -11.12 10.27
C GLY A 119 -1.10 -10.47 8.90
N GLY A 120 -1.56 -9.23 8.76
CA GLY A 120 -1.48 -8.44 7.52
C GLY A 120 -0.06 -8.26 7.01
N ILE A 121 0.88 -7.87 7.89
CA ILE A 121 2.30 -7.69 7.53
C ILE A 121 2.90 -9.02 7.06
N PHE A 122 2.79 -10.08 7.88
CA PHE A 122 3.34 -11.39 7.52
C PHE A 122 2.68 -11.95 6.24
N GLY A 123 1.37 -11.77 6.09
CA GLY A 123 0.62 -12.16 4.91
C GLY A 123 1.08 -11.46 3.65
N SER A 124 1.29 -10.14 3.69
CA SER A 124 1.82 -9.39 2.54
C SER A 124 3.21 -9.89 2.14
N ILE A 125 4.12 -10.10 3.10
CA ILE A 125 5.45 -10.66 2.83
C ILE A 125 5.36 -12.05 2.20
N LEU A 126 4.50 -12.93 2.74
CA LEU A 126 4.28 -14.27 2.20
C LEU A 126 3.71 -14.21 0.78
N VAL A 127 2.70 -13.40 0.53
CA VAL A 127 2.09 -13.21 -0.80
C VAL A 127 3.13 -12.70 -1.79
N GLN A 128 3.92 -11.69 -1.42
CA GLN A 128 4.94 -11.13 -2.31
C GLN A 128 6.02 -12.14 -2.69
N ILE A 129 6.59 -12.85 -1.71
CA ILE A 129 7.72 -13.77 -1.94
C ILE A 129 7.27 -15.10 -2.56
N THR A 130 6.11 -15.63 -2.18
CA THR A 130 5.68 -16.97 -2.62
C THR A 130 4.76 -16.91 -3.84
N LEU A 131 3.74 -16.05 -3.81
CA LEU A 131 2.70 -16.01 -4.84
C LEU A 131 3.09 -15.08 -5.99
N ILE A 132 3.34 -13.81 -5.70
CA ILE A 132 3.63 -12.80 -6.73
C ILE A 132 4.92 -13.16 -7.47
N LEU A 133 6.01 -13.35 -6.74
CA LEU A 133 7.29 -13.76 -7.32
C LEU A 133 7.18 -15.11 -8.06
N GLY A 134 6.44 -16.07 -7.50
CA GLY A 134 6.20 -17.36 -8.13
C GLY A 134 5.50 -17.23 -9.49
N ILE A 135 4.41 -16.46 -9.54
CA ILE A 135 3.68 -16.16 -10.79
C ILE A 135 4.60 -15.46 -11.79
N VAL A 136 5.34 -14.44 -11.35
CA VAL A 136 6.25 -13.69 -12.22
C VAL A 136 7.31 -14.60 -12.84
N VAL A 137 7.98 -15.44 -12.05
CA VAL A 137 9.00 -16.38 -12.54
C VAL A 137 8.41 -17.43 -13.50
N LEU A 138 7.18 -17.89 -13.23
CA LEU A 138 6.46 -18.81 -14.12
C LEU A 138 6.13 -18.15 -15.47
N CYS A 139 5.74 -16.88 -15.47
CA CYS A 139 5.45 -16.13 -16.69
C CYS A 139 6.73 -15.79 -17.46
N ARG A 140 7.76 -15.30 -16.77
CA ARG A 140 9.04 -14.89 -17.33
C ARG A 140 10.17 -15.21 -16.34
N GLY A 141 11.03 -16.16 -16.71
CA GLY A 141 12.19 -16.52 -15.90
C GLY A 141 13.08 -15.32 -15.61
N MET A 142 13.57 -15.20 -14.38
CA MET A 142 14.36 -14.05 -13.91
C MET A 142 15.82 -14.42 -13.66
N LYS A 143 16.74 -13.57 -14.15
CA LYS A 143 18.17 -13.64 -13.79
C LYS A 143 18.43 -12.76 -12.58
N ILE A 144 18.76 -13.36 -11.44
CA ILE A 144 19.03 -12.66 -10.19
C ILE A 144 20.54 -12.45 -10.03
N ARG A 145 20.95 -11.24 -9.64
CA ARG A 145 22.35 -10.94 -9.27
C ARG A 145 22.59 -11.36 -7.81
N PRO A 146 23.56 -12.24 -7.51
CA PRO A 146 23.81 -12.70 -6.14
C PRO A 146 24.21 -11.60 -5.16
N SER A 147 24.77 -10.48 -5.64
CA SER A 147 25.17 -9.32 -4.82
C SER A 147 23.96 -8.69 -4.09
N TRP A 148 22.81 -8.63 -4.75
CA TRP A 148 21.58 -8.10 -4.17
C TRP A 148 21.13 -8.93 -2.96
N LEU A 149 21.13 -10.27 -3.07
CA LEU A 149 20.73 -11.16 -1.99
C LEU A 149 21.65 -11.06 -0.77
N LYS A 150 22.96 -10.90 -0.99
CA LYS A 150 23.94 -10.73 0.10
C LYS A 150 23.79 -9.40 0.84
N ARG A 151 23.32 -8.35 0.15
CA ARG A 151 23.19 -7.01 0.71
C ARG A 151 21.80 -6.79 1.31
N ASP A 152 20.78 -6.84 0.46
CA ASP A 152 19.42 -6.43 0.80
C ASP A 152 18.65 -7.58 1.44
N GLY A 153 18.84 -8.80 0.91
CA GLY A 153 18.21 -10.01 1.43
C GLY A 153 18.60 -10.34 2.87
N LEU A 154 19.87 -10.14 3.25
CA LEU A 154 20.33 -10.38 4.63
C LEU A 154 19.71 -9.39 5.62
N ILE A 155 19.58 -8.11 5.26
CA ILE A 155 18.97 -7.10 6.12
C ILE A 155 17.47 -7.37 6.28
N MET A 156 16.79 -7.78 5.19
CA MET A 156 15.39 -8.19 5.24
C MET A 156 15.20 -9.40 6.16
N LEU A 157 16.02 -10.45 6.01
CA LEU A 157 15.96 -11.65 6.85
C LEU A 157 16.23 -11.32 8.32
N PHE A 158 17.24 -10.50 8.59
CA PHE A 158 17.56 -10.03 9.94
C PHE A 158 16.39 -9.26 10.57
N SER A 159 15.77 -8.36 9.81
CA SER A 159 14.62 -7.57 10.31
C SER A 159 13.42 -8.45 10.64
N LEU A 160 13.14 -9.46 9.79
CA LEU A 160 12.08 -10.44 10.04
C LEU A 160 12.36 -11.27 11.29
N LEU A 161 13.58 -11.79 11.43
CA LEU A 161 13.99 -12.56 12.61
C LEU A 161 13.92 -11.72 13.89
N LEU A 162 14.37 -10.47 13.84
CA LEU A 162 14.31 -9.56 14.97
C LEU A 162 12.87 -9.28 15.40
N LEU A 163 11.97 -9.02 14.43
CA LEU A 163 10.54 -8.87 14.71
C LEU A 163 9.95 -10.13 15.35
N SER A 164 10.27 -11.32 14.83
CA SER A 164 9.83 -12.59 15.42
C SER A 164 10.34 -12.78 16.84
N VAL A 165 11.57 -12.37 17.14
CA VAL A 165 12.12 -12.41 18.51
C VAL A 165 11.32 -11.48 19.42
N PHE A 166 11.09 -10.23 19.04
CA PHE A 166 10.30 -9.28 19.83
C PHE A 166 8.92 -9.82 20.18
N ILE A 167 8.19 -10.34 19.20
CA ILE A 167 6.87 -10.95 19.41
C ILE A 167 6.96 -12.17 20.34
N TYR A 168 7.97 -13.03 20.17
CA TYR A 168 8.11 -14.24 20.98
C TYR A 168 8.51 -13.97 22.42
N THR A 169 9.35 -12.96 22.67
CA THR A 169 9.86 -12.66 24.02
C THR A 169 8.97 -11.71 24.82
N GLY A 170 8.21 -10.83 24.16
CA GLY A 170 7.57 -9.67 24.78
C GLY A 170 6.10 -9.84 25.16
N ASN A 171 5.40 -10.89 24.71
CA ASN A 171 3.93 -11.00 24.61
C ASN A 171 3.26 -9.87 23.79
N ASP A 172 3.80 -8.65 23.82
CA ASP A 172 3.36 -7.46 23.09
C ASP A 172 4.54 -6.76 22.41
N LEU A 173 4.25 -5.98 21.36
CA LEU A 173 5.21 -5.07 20.72
C LEU A 173 5.22 -3.70 21.41
N THR A 174 6.37 -3.33 21.95
CA THR A 174 6.58 -2.07 22.65
C THR A 174 7.03 -0.93 21.72
N ARG A 175 6.88 0.32 22.19
CA ARG A 175 7.36 1.51 21.46
C ARG A 175 8.87 1.48 21.20
N ILE A 176 9.64 0.84 22.09
CA ILE A 176 11.10 0.73 21.96
C ILE A 176 11.45 -0.20 20.80
N GLU A 177 10.78 -1.35 20.70
CA GLU A 177 10.96 -2.30 19.60
C GLU A 177 10.58 -1.68 18.26
N GLY A 178 9.47 -0.94 18.21
CA GLY A 178 9.09 -0.16 17.03
C GLY A 178 10.16 0.89 16.64
N LEU A 179 10.72 1.61 17.62
CA LEU A 179 11.79 2.59 17.37
C LEU A 179 13.06 1.91 16.83
N ILE A 180 13.41 0.72 17.34
CA ILE A 180 14.55 -0.07 16.86
C ILE A 180 14.34 -0.45 15.38
N LEU A 181 13.14 -0.93 15.01
CA LEU A 181 12.84 -1.29 13.62
C LEU A 181 12.91 -0.08 12.68
N ILE A 182 12.39 1.08 13.09
CA ILE A 182 12.49 2.33 12.33
C ILE A 182 13.94 2.76 12.17
N LEU A 183 14.75 2.64 13.24
CA LEU A 183 16.16 3.01 13.21
C LEU A 183 16.94 2.11 12.24
N ILE A 184 16.70 0.80 12.24
CA ILE A 184 17.32 -0.14 11.29
C ILE A 184 16.98 0.25 9.85
N TYR A 185 15.71 0.51 9.56
CA TYR A 185 15.28 0.93 8.22
C TYR A 185 15.93 2.26 7.81
N SER A 186 15.97 3.24 8.71
CA SER A 186 16.55 4.56 8.47
C SER A 186 18.06 4.50 8.22
N LEU A 187 18.78 3.67 8.97
CA LEU A 187 20.21 3.42 8.79
C LEU A 187 20.48 2.71 7.46
N TYR A 188 19.67 1.70 7.10
CA TYR A 188 19.79 0.99 5.84
C TYR A 188 19.59 1.92 4.64
N ILE A 189 18.52 2.72 4.62
CA ILE A 189 18.26 3.70 3.55
C ILE A 189 19.40 4.72 3.48
N SER A 190 19.88 5.23 4.61
CA SER A 190 21.00 6.17 4.65
C SER A 190 22.27 5.55 4.07
N TRP A 191 22.58 4.30 4.44
CA TRP A 191 23.73 3.56 3.92
C TRP A 191 23.60 3.33 2.41
N LEU A 192 22.42 2.94 1.92
CA LEU A 192 22.13 2.75 0.49
C LEU A 192 22.34 4.04 -0.30
N LEU A 193 21.86 5.18 0.23
CA LEU A 193 22.00 6.49 -0.41
C LEU A 193 23.44 7.00 -0.45
N LEU A 194 24.25 6.65 0.56
CA LEU A 194 25.68 6.99 0.60
C LEU A 194 26.50 6.14 -0.38
N HIS A 195 26.20 4.84 -0.51
CA HIS A 195 26.94 3.91 -1.39
C HIS A 195 26.36 3.81 -2.81
N ARG A 196 25.39 4.66 -3.16
CA ARG A 196 24.68 4.63 -4.45
C ARG A 196 25.57 4.61 -5.70
N LYS A 197 26.79 5.17 -5.66
CA LYS A 197 27.69 5.21 -6.82
C LYS A 197 28.31 3.84 -7.10
N GLU A 198 28.85 3.21 -6.06
CA GLU A 198 29.42 1.85 -6.09
C GLU A 198 28.35 0.82 -6.47
N ILE A 199 27.16 0.95 -5.87
CA ILE A 199 25.99 0.13 -6.19
C ILE A 199 25.58 0.28 -7.66
N ARG A 200 25.56 1.52 -8.18
CA ARG A 200 25.18 1.78 -9.57
C ARG A 200 26.24 1.26 -10.56
N GLU A 201 27.51 1.32 -10.21
CA GLU A 201 28.59 0.74 -11.00
C GLU A 201 28.50 -0.79 -11.05
N ASP A 202 28.09 -1.43 -9.95
CA ASP A 202 27.79 -2.88 -9.89
C ASP A 202 26.49 -3.27 -10.62
N GLU A 203 25.51 -2.37 -10.71
CA GLU A 203 24.16 -2.64 -11.22
C GLU A 203 23.91 -2.20 -12.67
N LEU A 204 24.69 -1.26 -13.23
CA LEU A 204 24.53 -0.77 -14.62
C LEU A 204 25.01 -1.77 -15.68
N SER A 205 24.17 -2.77 -15.90
CA SER A 205 23.90 -3.34 -17.22
C SER A 205 22.41 -3.70 -17.29
N GLY A 206 21.52 -2.72 -17.38
CA GLY A 206 20.09 -2.99 -17.54
C GLY A 206 19.19 -1.79 -17.25
N LYS A 207 18.55 -1.29 -18.32
CA LYS A 207 17.42 -0.37 -18.44
C LYS A 207 16.89 0.33 -17.17
N SER A 208 16.86 1.66 -17.24
CA SER A 208 15.96 2.51 -16.47
C SER A 208 14.51 2.11 -16.74
N ILE A 209 13.73 1.89 -15.68
CA ILE A 209 12.28 1.83 -15.74
C ILE A 209 11.81 3.24 -16.14
N GLU A 210 11.39 3.41 -17.39
CA GLU A 210 10.57 4.56 -17.79
C GLU A 210 9.20 4.35 -17.14
N ILE A 211 8.97 4.99 -16.00
CA ILE A 211 7.60 5.18 -15.53
C ILE A 211 6.98 6.12 -16.56
N GLU A 212 6.12 5.60 -17.45
CA GLU A 212 5.35 6.44 -18.37
C GLU A 212 4.64 7.52 -17.55
N ALA A 213 5.18 8.73 -17.60
CA ALA A 213 4.50 9.91 -17.15
C ALA A 213 3.37 10.14 -18.15
N THR A 214 2.19 9.64 -17.81
CA THR A 214 0.94 10.24 -18.28
C THR A 214 0.91 11.66 -17.71
N GLY A 215 1.64 12.56 -18.38
CA GLY A 215 1.76 13.98 -18.09
C GLY A 215 0.42 14.65 -18.37
N SER A 216 -0.51 14.43 -17.46
CA SER A 216 -1.78 15.11 -17.42
C SER A 216 -1.54 16.50 -16.83
N ASN A 217 -1.73 17.55 -17.62
CA ASN A 217 -1.59 18.94 -17.20
C ASN A 217 -2.73 19.33 -16.24
N TRP A 218 -2.68 18.90 -14.99
CA TRP A 218 -3.62 19.37 -13.97
C TRP A 218 -3.12 20.65 -13.31
N SER A 219 -4.05 21.50 -12.87
CA SER A 219 -3.74 22.68 -12.06
C SER A 219 -3.11 22.27 -10.70
N THR A 220 -2.32 23.15 -10.08
CA THR A 220 -1.74 22.87 -8.74
C THR A 220 -2.84 22.61 -7.71
N ALA A 221 -3.95 23.35 -7.79
CA ALA A 221 -5.11 23.13 -6.95
C ALA A 221 -5.73 21.75 -7.16
N ALA A 222 -5.81 21.28 -8.42
CA ALA A 222 -6.28 19.94 -8.73
C ALA A 222 -5.37 18.85 -8.10
N TYR A 223 -4.05 18.98 -8.19
CA TYR A 223 -3.14 18.04 -7.53
C TYR A 223 -3.28 18.04 -6.00
N LEU A 224 -3.47 19.21 -5.39
CA LEU A 224 -3.73 19.30 -3.95
C LEU A 224 -5.03 18.58 -3.56
N VAL A 225 -6.10 18.75 -4.36
CA VAL A 225 -7.35 18.02 -4.16
C VAL A 225 -7.15 16.51 -4.29
N MET A 226 -6.38 16.05 -5.28
CA MET A 226 -6.09 14.63 -5.45
C MET A 226 -5.37 14.04 -4.23
N ILE A 227 -4.40 14.77 -3.68
CA ILE A 227 -3.66 14.37 -2.48
C ILE A 227 -4.60 14.31 -1.27
N THR A 228 -5.36 15.37 -1.00
CA THR A 228 -6.18 15.47 0.21
C THR A 228 -7.37 14.52 0.18
N VAL A 229 -8.10 14.45 -0.93
CA VAL A 229 -9.24 13.55 -1.10
C VAL A 229 -8.78 12.10 -1.16
N GLY A 230 -7.71 11.80 -1.91
CA GLY A 230 -7.14 10.46 -1.99
C GLY A 230 -6.70 9.95 -0.62
N LEU A 231 -5.97 10.75 0.15
CA LEU A 231 -5.56 10.35 1.49
C LEU A 231 -6.76 10.19 2.44
N SER A 232 -7.75 11.09 2.39
CA SER A 232 -8.95 11.02 3.25
C SER A 232 -9.76 9.76 2.99
N PHE A 233 -9.99 9.42 1.71
CA PHE A 233 -10.69 8.19 1.34
C PHE A 233 -9.88 6.93 1.65
N ALA A 234 -8.55 6.98 1.50
CA ALA A 234 -7.70 5.86 1.86
C ALA A 234 -7.75 5.56 3.38
N VAL A 235 -7.69 6.61 4.23
CA VAL A 235 -7.85 6.46 5.68
C VAL A 235 -9.24 5.92 6.04
N PHE A 236 -10.29 6.47 5.42
CA PHE A 236 -11.66 5.99 5.62
C PHE A 236 -11.83 4.51 5.25
N ALA A 237 -11.24 4.10 4.11
CA ALA A 237 -11.28 2.75 3.60
C ALA A 237 -10.51 1.79 4.52
N ALA A 238 -9.31 2.17 4.97
CA ALA A 238 -8.52 1.37 5.90
C ALA A 238 -9.28 1.12 7.21
N ASN A 239 -9.89 2.16 7.79
CA ASN A 239 -10.70 2.03 9.00
C ASN A 239 -11.88 1.08 8.81
N HIS A 240 -12.63 1.21 7.72
CA HIS A 240 -13.75 0.30 7.47
C HIS A 240 -13.28 -1.12 7.18
N LEU A 241 -12.18 -1.29 6.47
CA LEU A 241 -11.59 -2.59 6.17
C LEU A 241 -11.21 -3.33 7.46
N VAL A 242 -10.54 -2.67 8.40
CA VAL A 242 -10.14 -3.26 9.69
C VAL A 242 -11.37 -3.69 10.49
N LEU A 243 -12.37 -2.82 10.61
CA LEU A 243 -13.59 -3.11 11.36
C LEU A 243 -14.39 -4.27 10.75
N ILE A 244 -14.64 -4.23 9.43
CA ILE A 244 -15.36 -5.30 8.73
C ILE A 244 -14.58 -6.62 8.82
N ALA A 245 -13.26 -6.58 8.70
CA ALA A 245 -12.43 -7.77 8.82
C ALA A 245 -12.45 -8.36 10.24
N SER A 246 -12.48 -7.52 11.27
CA SER A 246 -12.63 -7.96 12.66
C SER A 246 -13.98 -8.64 12.89
N ASP A 247 -15.08 -8.01 12.44
CA ASP A 247 -16.43 -8.58 12.56
C ASP A 247 -16.53 -9.91 11.79
N LEU A 248 -15.88 -9.98 10.62
CA LEU A 248 -15.79 -11.19 9.83
C LEU A 248 -15.05 -12.31 10.57
N ALA A 249 -13.91 -12.01 11.19
CA ALA A 249 -13.13 -12.98 11.98
C ALA A 249 -13.98 -13.61 13.09
N VAL A 250 -14.71 -12.77 13.84
CA VAL A 250 -15.61 -13.19 14.91
C VAL A 250 -16.77 -14.02 14.37
N SER A 251 -17.44 -13.57 13.30
CA SER A 251 -18.59 -14.28 12.72
C SER A 251 -18.23 -15.64 12.12
N MET A 252 -17.01 -15.79 11.58
CA MET A 252 -16.49 -17.04 11.04
C MET A 252 -15.83 -17.94 12.10
N ASN A 253 -15.69 -17.45 13.33
CA ASN A 253 -14.96 -18.13 14.41
C ASN A 253 -13.54 -18.52 13.99
N VAL A 254 -12.83 -17.60 13.32
CA VAL A 254 -11.43 -17.76 12.90
C VAL A 254 -10.56 -16.70 13.56
N PRO A 255 -9.27 -16.98 13.80
CA PRO A 255 -8.37 -15.98 14.36
C PRO A 255 -8.26 -14.73 13.48
N HIS A 256 -8.22 -13.55 14.09
CA HIS A 256 -8.00 -12.27 13.40
C HIS A 256 -6.72 -12.27 12.55
N SER A 257 -5.68 -12.96 13.01
CA SER A 257 -4.44 -13.14 12.25
C SER A 257 -4.63 -13.89 10.94
N VAL A 258 -5.58 -14.84 10.85
CA VAL A 258 -5.88 -15.56 9.60
C VAL A 258 -6.55 -14.61 8.60
N VAL A 259 -7.50 -13.80 9.06
CA VAL A 259 -8.15 -12.78 8.21
C VAL A 259 -7.14 -11.72 7.78
N GLY A 260 -6.28 -11.25 8.68
CA GLY A 260 -5.18 -10.35 8.36
C GLY A 260 -4.25 -10.93 7.30
N THR A 261 -3.76 -12.16 7.51
CA THR A 261 -2.83 -12.83 6.60
C THR A 261 -3.41 -13.03 5.21
N THR A 262 -4.67 -13.46 5.13
CA THR A 262 -5.29 -13.86 3.86
C THR A 262 -5.94 -12.70 3.13
N ILE A 263 -6.69 -11.84 3.81
CA ILE A 263 -7.48 -10.79 3.17
C ILE A 263 -6.67 -9.50 3.08
N SER A 264 -6.17 -9.01 4.21
CA SER A 264 -5.37 -7.78 4.21
C SER A 264 -4.08 -8.00 3.44
N GLY A 265 -3.31 -9.02 3.81
CA GLY A 265 -2.00 -9.31 3.21
C GLY A 265 -2.08 -9.48 1.68
N PHE A 266 -3.07 -10.23 1.19
CA PHE A 266 -3.27 -10.37 -0.27
C PHE A 266 -3.82 -9.10 -0.91
N GLY A 267 -4.87 -8.51 -0.31
CA GLY A 267 -5.59 -7.39 -0.90
C GLY A 267 -4.76 -6.12 -1.02
N THR A 268 -3.93 -5.81 -0.02
CA THR A 268 -3.05 -4.65 -0.08
C THR A 268 -1.88 -4.87 -1.05
N SER A 269 -1.47 -6.12 -1.30
CA SER A 269 -0.36 -6.48 -2.21
C SER A 269 -0.74 -6.56 -3.69
N LEU A 270 -2.00 -6.27 -4.05
CA LEU A 270 -2.47 -6.28 -5.45
C LEU A 270 -1.77 -5.24 -6.36
N PRO A 271 -1.47 -4.01 -5.90
CA PRO A 271 -0.67 -3.05 -6.65
C PRO A 271 0.70 -3.63 -7.02
N GLU A 272 1.39 -4.28 -6.09
CA GLU A 272 2.70 -4.91 -6.28
C GLU A 272 2.62 -6.04 -7.30
N LEU A 273 1.59 -6.88 -7.26
CA LEU A 273 1.38 -7.93 -8.26
C LEU A 273 1.27 -7.34 -9.66
N THR A 274 0.50 -6.27 -9.80
CA THR A 274 0.29 -5.59 -11.08
C THR A 274 1.60 -5.00 -11.60
N ILE A 275 2.35 -4.31 -10.74
CA ILE A 275 3.66 -3.71 -11.09
C ILE A 275 4.68 -4.80 -11.44
N ALA A 276 4.75 -5.87 -10.66
CA ALA A 276 5.69 -6.96 -10.89
C ALA A 276 5.44 -7.68 -12.22
N LEU A 277 4.17 -7.90 -12.58
CA LEU A 277 3.78 -8.46 -13.88
C LEU A 277 4.08 -7.52 -15.06
N MET A 278 3.95 -6.20 -14.86
CA MET A 278 4.32 -5.21 -15.89
C MET A 278 5.84 -5.09 -16.08
N ALA A 279 6.61 -5.30 -15.01
CA ALA A 279 8.06 -5.19 -15.01
C ALA A 279 8.77 -6.46 -15.51
N ALA A 280 8.14 -7.63 -15.35
CA ALA A 280 8.64 -8.92 -15.82
C ALA A 280 8.53 -9.02 -17.34
#